data_AF-A0A1V5XRQ0-F1
#
_entry.id   AF-A0A1V5XRQ0-F1
#
_cell.length_a   1.000
_cell.length_b   1.000
_cell.length_c   1.000
_cell.angle_alpha   90.00
_cell.angle_beta   90.00
_cell.angle_gamma   90.00
#
_symmetry.space_group_name_H-M   'P 1'
#
loop_
_entity.id
_entity.type
_entity.pdbx_description
1 polymer ?
#
loop_
_entity_poly.entity_id
_entity_poly.type
_entity_poly.pdbx_seq_one_letter_code
_entity_poly.pdbx_strand_id
1 'polypeptide(L)'
;MKRERAQTKQVKLDRFAELVEAYGANPKRWPEDERDAALMWLESSEDARRLVEEANHLDRWLESAGSITPSPALKGRIMAQMPRVSEVPLSPWMRWVERIWPFGPTWQPVAALVAAAMLGVTFGVVMPESDESSSGEMVVAEVLLDMGDLADDWNEGP
;
A
#
# COMPACT_ATOMS: atom_id res chain seq x y z
N MET A 1 -26.31 -24.63 -14.49
CA MET A 1 -25.79 -24.68 -13.10
C MET A 1 -24.65 -25.69 -12.87
N LYS A 2 -24.68 -26.95 -13.36
CA LYS A 2 -23.59 -27.94 -13.12
C LYS A 2 -22.21 -27.55 -13.72
N ARG A 3 -22.19 -26.91 -14.89
CA ARG A 3 -20.94 -26.57 -15.61
C ARG A 3 -20.13 -25.45 -14.94
N GLU A 4 -20.82 -24.45 -14.42
CA GLU A 4 -20.22 -23.25 -13.79
C GLU A 4 -19.50 -23.58 -12.48
N ARG A 5 -20.07 -24.48 -11.68
CA ARG A 5 -19.44 -24.98 -10.44
C ARG A 5 -18.16 -25.79 -10.73
N ALA A 6 -18.16 -26.59 -11.80
CA ALA A 6 -16.99 -27.36 -12.21
C ALA A 6 -15.85 -26.44 -12.69
N GLN A 7 -16.18 -25.41 -13.47
CA GLN A 7 -15.20 -24.45 -13.97
C GLN A 7 -14.58 -23.62 -12.84
N THR A 8 -15.37 -23.17 -11.86
CA THR A 8 -14.87 -22.46 -10.67
C THR A 8 -13.96 -23.35 -9.82
N LYS A 9 -14.30 -24.65 -9.67
CA LYS A 9 -13.45 -25.61 -8.97
C LYS A 9 -12.10 -25.79 -9.69
N GLN A 10 -12.11 -25.79 -11.02
CA GLN A 10 -10.91 -25.98 -11.84
C GLN A 10 -9.97 -24.78 -11.77
N VAL A 11 -10.48 -23.55 -11.93
CA VAL A 11 -9.66 -22.32 -11.78
C VAL A 11 -9.04 -22.22 -10.38
N LYS A 12 -9.77 -22.63 -9.34
CA LYS A 12 -9.24 -22.69 -7.97
C LYS A 12 -8.17 -23.77 -7.79
N LEU A 13 -8.31 -24.91 -8.47
CA LEU A 13 -7.30 -25.97 -8.44
C LEU A 13 -6.02 -25.53 -9.14
N ASP A 14 -6.14 -24.88 -10.30
CA ASP A 14 -4.98 -24.38 -11.06
C ASP A 14 -4.22 -23.33 -10.23
N ARG A 15 -4.95 -22.40 -9.58
CA ARG A 15 -4.31 -21.41 -8.71
C ARG A 15 -3.62 -22.04 -7.49
N PHE A 16 -4.22 -23.06 -6.89
CA PHE A 16 -3.61 -23.79 -5.78
C PHE A 16 -2.37 -24.57 -6.25
N ALA A 17 -2.41 -25.17 -7.44
CA ALA A 17 -1.27 -25.86 -8.03
C ALA A 17 -0.09 -24.91 -8.27
N GLU A 18 -0.34 -23.73 -8.85
CA GLU A 18 0.69 -22.68 -9.01
C GLU A 18 1.31 -22.27 -7.67
N LEU A 19 0.48 -22.12 -6.63
CA LEU A 19 0.94 -21.75 -5.30
C LEU A 19 1.86 -22.84 -4.71
N VAL A 20 1.45 -24.12 -4.82
CA VAL A 20 2.26 -25.26 -4.34
C VAL A 20 3.54 -25.43 -5.16
N GLU A 21 3.49 -25.20 -6.47
CA GLU A 21 4.68 -25.27 -7.33
C GLU A 21 5.69 -24.15 -7.01
N ALA A 22 5.22 -22.94 -6.75
CA ALA A 22 6.08 -21.79 -6.46
C ALA A 22 6.69 -21.83 -5.06
N TYR A 23 5.93 -22.28 -4.04
CA TYR A 23 6.34 -22.20 -2.63
C TYR A 23 6.64 -23.55 -1.98
N GLY A 24 6.37 -24.66 -2.67
CA GLY A 24 6.52 -26.01 -2.15
C GLY A 24 5.39 -26.42 -1.22
N ALA A 25 5.56 -27.58 -0.58
CA ALA A 25 4.51 -28.20 0.23
C ALA A 25 4.38 -27.62 1.66
N ASN A 26 5.24 -26.68 2.04
CA ASN A 26 5.25 -26.10 3.40
C ASN A 26 4.30 -24.90 3.52
N PRO A 27 3.18 -25.01 4.27
CA PRO A 27 2.21 -23.93 4.38
C PRO A 27 2.74 -22.64 5.03
N LYS A 28 3.83 -22.73 5.80
CA LYS A 28 4.47 -21.55 6.41
C LYS A 28 5.16 -20.66 5.39
N ARG A 29 5.51 -21.20 4.21
CA ARG A 29 6.15 -20.44 3.12
C ARG A 29 5.13 -19.76 2.22
N TRP A 30 3.86 -20.12 2.33
CA TRP A 30 2.80 -19.54 1.51
C TRP A 30 2.52 -18.08 1.93
N PRO A 31 2.16 -17.21 0.97
CA PRO A 31 1.74 -15.83 1.25
C PRO A 31 0.59 -15.80 2.26
N GLU A 32 0.61 -14.85 3.19
CA GLU A 32 -0.39 -14.79 4.27
C GLU A 32 -1.82 -14.65 3.73
N ASP A 33 -1.98 -13.85 2.68
CA ASP A 33 -3.28 -13.59 2.04
C ASP A 33 -3.93 -14.84 1.43
N GLU A 34 -3.12 -15.82 1.01
CA GLU A 34 -3.59 -17.05 0.34
C GLU A 34 -3.48 -18.29 1.24
N ARG A 35 -2.78 -18.21 2.38
CA ARG A 35 -2.50 -19.35 3.28
C ARG A 35 -3.78 -19.97 3.85
N ASP A 36 -4.66 -19.15 4.41
CA ASP A 36 -5.87 -19.65 5.07
C ASP A 36 -6.84 -20.31 4.06
N ALA A 37 -6.98 -19.69 2.89
CA ALA A 37 -7.78 -20.24 1.79
C ALA A 37 -7.21 -21.57 1.28
N ALA A 38 -5.89 -21.67 1.15
CA ALA A 38 -5.19 -22.87 0.72
C ALA A 38 -5.30 -24.01 1.76
N LEU A 39 -5.23 -23.70 3.06
CA LEU A 39 -5.42 -24.69 4.14
C LEU A 39 -6.85 -25.24 4.18
N MET A 40 -7.87 -24.37 4.09
CA MET A 40 -9.27 -24.82 4.01
C MET A 40 -9.51 -25.72 2.77
N TRP A 41 -8.83 -25.43 1.67
CA TRP A 41 -8.93 -26.23 0.46
C TRP A 41 -8.24 -27.60 0.62
N LEU A 42 -7.10 -27.63 1.32
CA LEU A 42 -6.40 -28.86 1.66
C LEU A 42 -7.28 -29.82 2.49
N GLU A 43 -8.05 -29.28 3.44
CA GLU A 43 -8.98 -30.07 4.25
C GLU A 43 -10.17 -30.58 3.43
N SER A 44 -10.69 -29.76 2.53
CA SER A 44 -11.92 -30.07 1.78
C SER A 44 -11.71 -30.88 0.50
N SER A 45 -10.49 -30.92 -0.07
CA SER A 45 -10.21 -31.53 -1.38
C SER A 45 -9.12 -32.59 -1.31
N GLU A 46 -9.43 -33.80 -1.80
CA GLU A 46 -8.44 -34.87 -1.93
C GLU A 46 -7.41 -34.57 -3.03
N ASP A 47 -7.82 -33.89 -4.11
CA ASP A 47 -6.94 -33.50 -5.21
C ASP A 47 -5.83 -32.56 -4.72
N ALA A 48 -6.18 -31.63 -3.82
CA ALA A 48 -5.24 -30.70 -3.21
C ALA A 48 -4.22 -31.40 -2.30
N ARG A 49 -4.67 -32.40 -1.52
CA ARG A 49 -3.79 -33.23 -0.70
C ARG A 49 -2.80 -34.02 -1.55
N ARG A 50 -3.22 -34.55 -2.70
CA ARG A 50 -2.33 -35.26 -3.62
C ARG A 50 -1.23 -34.35 -4.19
N LEU A 51 -1.59 -33.14 -4.62
CA LEU A 51 -0.62 -32.15 -5.11
C LEU A 51 0.43 -31.79 -4.04
N VAL A 52 -0.02 -31.55 -2.80
CA VAL A 52 0.89 -31.22 -1.70
C VAL A 52 1.76 -32.41 -1.29
N GLU A 53 1.24 -33.64 -1.34
CA GLU A 53 2.05 -34.83 -1.03
C GLU A 53 3.15 -35.07 -2.07
N GLU A 54 2.85 -34.83 -3.36
CA GLU A 54 3.85 -34.90 -4.43
C GLU A 54 4.96 -33.86 -4.24
N ALA A 55 4.59 -32.61 -3.95
CA ALA A 55 5.55 -31.56 -3.62
C ALA A 55 6.35 -31.89 -2.34
N ASN A 56 5.72 -32.46 -1.31
CA ASN A 56 6.41 -32.89 -0.09
C ASN A 56 7.41 -34.02 -0.36
N HIS A 57 7.09 -34.94 -1.26
CA HIS A 57 8.01 -36.01 -1.64
C HIS A 57 9.26 -35.45 -2.31
N LEU A 58 9.10 -34.49 -3.23
CA LEU A 58 10.22 -33.77 -3.84
C LEU A 58 11.03 -33.00 -2.80
N ASP A 59 10.37 -32.24 -1.93
CA ASP A 59 11.02 -31.46 -0.88
C ASP A 59 11.85 -32.35 0.05
N ARG A 60 11.32 -33.51 0.48
CA ARG A 60 12.05 -34.49 1.29
C ARG A 60 13.26 -35.06 0.53
N TRP A 61 13.11 -35.32 -0.78
CA TRP A 61 14.23 -35.79 -1.60
C TRP A 61 15.32 -34.72 -1.71
N LEU A 62 14.95 -33.45 -1.89
CA LEU A 62 15.91 -32.34 -1.91
C LEU A 62 16.60 -32.14 -0.56
N GLU A 63 15.86 -32.27 0.54
CA GLU A 63 16.42 -32.13 1.90
C GLU A 63 17.39 -33.26 2.24
N SER A 64 17.23 -34.43 1.62
CA SER A 64 18.16 -35.56 1.74
C SER A 64 19.54 -35.29 1.15
N ALA A 65 19.69 -34.27 0.29
CA ALA A 65 20.96 -33.96 -0.38
C ALA A 65 22.07 -33.47 0.57
N GLY A 66 21.77 -33.25 1.86
CA GLY A 66 22.75 -32.90 2.88
C GLY A 66 23.22 -31.45 2.78
N SER A 67 23.34 -30.78 3.93
CA SER A 67 23.84 -29.41 3.96
C SER A 67 25.35 -29.38 3.74
N ILE A 68 25.79 -28.81 2.62
CA ILE A 68 27.22 -28.54 2.39
C ILE A 68 27.61 -27.32 3.21
N THR A 69 28.55 -27.46 4.15
CA THR A 69 29.13 -26.31 4.86
C THR A 69 29.96 -25.48 3.88
N PRO A 70 29.56 -24.23 3.54
CA PRO A 70 30.32 -23.42 2.60
C PRO A 70 31.66 -23.00 3.22
N SER A 71 32.74 -23.02 2.43
CA SER A 71 34.04 -22.57 2.91
C SER A 71 34.00 -21.08 3.28
N PRO A 72 34.69 -20.64 4.36
CA PRO A 72 34.72 -19.23 4.75
C PRO A 72 35.19 -18.29 3.62
N ALA A 73 36.12 -18.77 2.78
CA ALA A 73 36.61 -18.03 1.62
C ALA A 73 35.55 -17.82 0.54
N LEU A 74 34.66 -18.80 0.32
CA LEU A 74 33.53 -18.68 -0.61
C LEU A 74 32.50 -17.67 -0.08
N LYS A 75 32.18 -17.73 1.22
CA LYS A 75 31.27 -16.78 1.87
C LYS A 75 31.78 -15.34 1.74
N GLY A 76 33.06 -15.11 1.98
CA GLY A 76 33.69 -13.80 1.82
C GLY A 76 33.62 -13.28 0.39
N ARG A 77 33.81 -14.15 -0.61
CA ARG A 77 33.71 -13.77 -2.03
C ARG A 77 32.28 -13.39 -2.43
N ILE A 78 31.28 -14.16 -1.99
CA ILE A 78 29.87 -13.87 -2.25
C ILE A 78 29.47 -12.54 -1.59
N MET A 79 29.87 -12.32 -0.33
CA MET A 79 29.60 -11.06 0.37
C MET A 79 30.27 -9.86 -0.31
N ALA A 80 31.48 -10.03 -0.86
CA ALA A 80 32.16 -8.98 -1.60
C ALA A 80 31.55 -8.69 -2.98
N GLN A 81 30.86 -9.66 -3.57
CA GLN A 81 30.21 -9.55 -4.89
C GLN A 81 28.75 -9.10 -4.81
N MET A 82 28.13 -9.14 -3.63
CA MET A 82 26.78 -8.60 -3.47
C MET A 82 26.79 -7.10 -3.79
N PRO A 83 25.88 -6.63 -4.67
CA PRO A 83 25.61 -5.21 -4.80
C PRO A 83 25.25 -4.70 -3.41
N ARG A 84 26.06 -3.80 -2.86
CA ARG A 84 25.69 -3.13 -1.62
C ARG A 84 24.40 -2.39 -1.92
N VAL A 85 23.30 -2.80 -1.29
CA VAL A 85 22.04 -2.03 -1.25
C VAL A 85 22.21 -0.83 -0.30
N SER A 86 23.38 -0.19 -0.37
CA SER A 86 23.66 1.07 0.25
C SER A 86 23.35 2.10 -0.82
N GLU A 87 22.56 3.10 -0.46
CA GLU A 87 22.14 4.22 -1.30
C GLU A 87 20.89 3.91 -2.14
N VAL A 88 19.75 3.79 -1.45
CA VAL A 88 18.52 4.37 -2.03
C VAL A 88 18.81 5.88 -2.06
N PRO A 89 19.02 6.51 -3.23
CA PRO A 89 19.35 7.92 -3.26
C PRO A 89 18.14 8.68 -2.71
N LEU A 90 18.30 9.31 -1.55
CA LEU A 90 17.32 10.27 -1.05
C LEU A 90 17.04 11.27 -2.18
N SER A 91 15.76 11.47 -2.48
CA SER A 91 15.35 12.30 -3.60
C SER A 91 15.96 13.71 -3.47
N PRO A 92 16.46 14.32 -4.57
CA PRO A 92 17.17 15.61 -4.51
C PRO A 92 16.41 16.72 -3.78
N TRP A 93 15.07 16.69 -3.83
CA TRP A 93 14.22 17.66 -3.14
C TRP A 93 14.30 17.54 -1.61
N MET A 94 14.45 16.33 -1.05
CA MET A 94 14.60 16.10 0.40
C MET A 94 15.91 16.68 0.93
N ARG A 95 16.99 16.60 0.14
CA ARG A 95 18.28 17.24 0.49
C ARG A 95 18.20 18.76 0.46
N TRP A 96 17.36 19.32 -0.41
CA TRP A 96 17.11 20.76 -0.45
C TRP A 96 16.28 21.21 0.75
N VAL A 97 15.27 20.44 1.15
CA VAL A 97 14.44 20.72 2.34
C VAL A 97 15.28 20.73 3.62
N GLU A 98 16.19 19.76 3.81
CA GLU A 98 17.10 19.77 4.97
C GLU A 98 18.04 20.98 4.98
N ARG A 99 18.43 21.49 3.80
CA ARG A 99 19.32 22.66 3.69
C ARG A 99 18.64 23.96 4.13
N ILE A 100 17.34 24.09 3.90
CA ILE A 100 16.58 25.33 4.19
C ILE A 100 15.87 25.29 5.55
N TRP A 101 15.92 24.17 6.28
CA TRP A 101 15.12 23.96 7.48
C TRP A 101 15.94 23.96 8.78
N PRO A 102 15.98 25.06 9.54
CA PRO A 102 16.69 25.15 10.82
C PRO A 102 15.89 24.62 12.04
N PHE A 103 14.71 24.02 11.85
CA PHE A 103 13.77 23.68 12.93
C PHE A 103 13.57 22.17 13.19
N GLY A 104 14.65 21.39 13.29
CA GLY A 104 14.58 20.04 13.89
C GLY A 104 13.80 18.96 13.11
N PRO A 105 13.47 17.82 13.75
CA PRO A 105 13.01 16.59 13.10
C PRO A 105 11.75 16.77 12.23
N THR A 106 11.77 16.19 11.03
CA THR A 106 10.74 16.28 9.97
C THR A 106 9.34 15.75 10.36
N TRP A 107 9.15 15.24 11.57
CA TRP A 107 7.87 14.72 12.07
C TRP A 107 6.93 15.83 12.54
N GLN A 108 7.44 17.03 12.88
CA GLN A 108 6.60 18.17 13.27
C GLN A 108 5.65 18.67 12.17
N PRO A 109 6.06 18.86 10.89
CA PRO A 109 5.12 19.25 9.83
C PRO A 109 4.10 18.17 9.49
N VAL A 110 4.47 16.89 9.60
CA VAL A 110 3.53 15.76 9.44
C VAL A 110 2.47 15.81 10.54
N ALA A 111 2.87 16.03 11.80
CA ALA A 111 1.92 16.18 12.91
C ALA A 111 1.01 17.40 12.74
N ALA A 112 1.53 18.52 12.22
CA ALA A 112 0.73 19.71 11.94
C ALA A 112 -0.32 19.47 10.84
N LEU A 113 0.03 18.75 9.78
CA LEU A 113 -0.93 18.35 8.73
C LEU A 113 -2.00 17.40 9.26
N VAL A 114 -1.64 16.44 10.11
CA VAL A 114 -2.61 15.54 10.75
C VAL A 114 -3.56 16.34 11.65
N ALA A 115 -3.05 17.31 12.43
CA ALA A 115 -3.87 18.17 13.27
C ALA A 115 -4.82 19.05 12.43
N ALA A 116 -4.35 19.63 11.33
CA ALA A 116 -5.17 20.41 10.40
C ALA A 116 -6.26 19.56 9.73
N ALA A 117 -5.92 18.33 9.32
CA ALA A 117 -6.88 17.38 8.77
C ALA A 117 -7.95 16.98 9.79
N MET A 118 -7.56 16.75 11.04
CA MET A 118 -8.50 16.46 12.12
C MET A 118 -9.45 17.65 12.39
N LEU A 119 -8.96 18.88 12.37
CA LEU A 119 -9.79 20.08 12.49
C LEU A 119 -10.73 20.29 11.29
N GLY A 120 -10.29 19.94 10.08
CA GLY A 120 -11.13 20.00 8.88
C GLY A 120 -12.26 18.98 8.89
N VAL A 121 -11.98 17.74 9.32
CA VAL A 121 -12.97 16.66 9.41
C VAL A 121 -14.02 16.94 10.48
N THR A 122 -13.65 17.53 11.62
CA THR A 122 -14.63 17.91 12.66
C THR A 122 -15.59 19.00 12.21
N PHE A 123 -15.12 19.99 11.44
CA PHE A 123 -16.00 21.00 10.84
C PHE A 123 -16.88 20.43 9.71
N GLY A 124 -16.35 19.48 8.91
CA GLY A 124 -17.09 18.89 7.79
C GLY A 124 -18.25 17.98 8.21
N VAL A 125 -18.19 17.34 9.38
CA VAL A 125 -19.25 16.44 9.87
C VAL A 125 -20.36 17.18 10.63
N VAL A 126 -20.13 18.42 11.07
CA VAL A 126 -21.10 19.21 11.87
C VAL A 126 -22.06 20.04 11.01
N MET A 127 -21.86 20.10 9.68
CA MET A 127 -22.80 20.76 8.78
C MET A 127 -23.77 19.72 8.18
N PRO A 128 -24.94 19.46 8.79
CA PRO A 128 -25.98 18.70 8.10
C PRO A 128 -26.42 19.48 6.87
N GLU A 129 -26.45 18.79 5.73
CA GLU A 129 -27.10 19.21 4.49
C GLU A 129 -28.55 19.61 4.83
N SER A 130 -28.84 20.91 4.86
CA SER A 130 -30.20 21.41 4.90
C SER A 130 -30.72 21.48 3.47
N ASP A 131 -31.33 20.39 3.00
CA ASP A 131 -32.04 20.39 1.72
C ASP A 131 -33.28 21.29 1.79
N GLU A 132 -33.26 22.29 0.92
CA GLU A 132 -34.37 23.03 0.28
C GLU A 132 -35.51 23.62 1.14
N SER A 133 -35.51 24.96 1.25
CA SER A 133 -36.52 25.82 0.59
C SER A 133 -36.63 27.17 1.30
N SER A 134 -36.12 28.23 0.67
CA SER A 134 -36.79 29.54 0.54
C SER A 134 -35.78 30.63 0.18
N SER A 135 -35.89 31.09 -1.07
CA SER A 135 -35.78 32.50 -1.47
C SER A 135 -34.53 33.27 -1.04
N GLY A 136 -33.54 33.23 -1.92
CA GLY A 136 -32.80 34.40 -2.41
C GLY A 136 -32.22 35.38 -1.39
N GLU A 137 -30.92 35.28 -1.14
CA GLU A 137 -30.03 36.43 -1.30
C GLU A 137 -28.57 35.99 -1.42
N MET A 138 -27.83 36.77 -2.20
CA MET A 138 -26.57 36.46 -2.83
C MET A 138 -25.41 36.97 -1.96
N VAL A 139 -24.72 36.09 -1.23
CA VAL A 139 -23.42 36.43 -0.61
C VAL A 139 -22.27 36.08 -1.56
N VAL A 140 -22.31 36.68 -2.74
CA VAL A 140 -21.14 36.78 -3.65
C VAL A 140 -20.94 38.23 -4.14
N ALA A 141 -21.73 39.19 -3.66
CA ALA A 141 -21.64 40.60 -4.05
C ALA A 141 -20.90 41.49 -3.03
N GLU A 142 -20.67 41.06 -1.79
CA GLU A 142 -20.19 41.97 -0.75
C GLU A 142 -18.68 42.27 -0.82
N VAL A 143 -17.87 41.41 -1.47
CA VAL A 143 -16.44 41.72 -1.72
C VAL A 143 -16.25 42.58 -2.98
N LEU A 144 -17.25 42.66 -3.86
CA LEU A 144 -17.17 43.41 -5.13
C LEU A 144 -17.80 44.81 -5.07
N LEU A 145 -18.59 45.10 -4.05
CA LEU A 145 -19.19 46.44 -3.84
C LEU A 145 -18.30 47.41 -3.05
N ASP A 146 -17.28 46.92 -2.34
CA ASP A 146 -16.32 47.78 -1.62
C ASP A 146 -15.19 48.33 -2.53
N MET A 147 -15.05 47.78 -3.75
CA MET A 147 -13.99 48.19 -4.68
C MET A 147 -14.46 49.19 -5.74
N GLY A 148 -15.77 49.47 -5.81
CA GLY A 148 -16.35 50.48 -6.69
C GLY A 148 -16.32 51.90 -6.11
N ASP A 149 -16.37 52.03 -4.78
CA ASP A 149 -16.44 53.33 -4.09
C ASP A 149 -15.09 54.06 -4.02
N LEU A 150 -13.98 53.32 -4.19
CA LEU A 150 -12.63 53.88 -4.24
C LEU A 150 -12.24 54.46 -5.61
N ALA A 151 -13.08 54.29 -6.64
CA ALA A 151 -12.80 54.80 -7.98
C ALA A 151 -13.39 56.22 -8.22
N ASP A 152 -14.41 56.61 -7.46
CA ASP A 152 -15.06 57.92 -7.59
C ASP A 152 -14.33 59.04 -6.82
N ASP A 153 -13.52 58.71 -5.81
CA ASP A 153 -12.73 59.68 -5.00
C ASP A 153 -11.51 60.28 -5.76
N TRP A 154 -11.08 59.68 -6.88
CA TRP A 154 -9.91 60.17 -7.65
C TRP A 154 -10.27 61.14 -8.79
N ASN A 155 -11.55 61.46 -9.01
CA ASN A 155 -12.01 62.35 -10.08
C ASN A 155 -12.52 63.72 -9.60
N GLU A 156 -12.34 64.03 -8.32
CA GLU A 156 -12.49 65.41 -7.81
C GLU A 156 -11.13 66.12 -7.86
N GLY A 157 -10.91 66.83 -8.97
CA GLY A 157 -9.71 67.63 -9.22
C GLY A 157 -9.57 68.85 -8.29
N PRO A 158 -8.48 69.59 -8.48
CA PRO A 158 -8.64 70.94 -9.01
C PRO A 158 -8.12 71.10 -10.44
#